data_AF-A0A1I1HSU0-F1
#
_entry.id   AF-A0A1I1HSU0-F1
#
_cell.length_a   1.000
_cell.length_b   1.000
_cell.length_c   1.000
_cell.angle_alpha   90.00
_cell.angle_beta   90.00
_cell.angle_gamma   90.00
#
_symmetry.space_group_name_H-M   'P 1'
#
loop_
_entity.id
_entity.type
_entity.pdbx_description
1 polymer ?
#
loop_
_entity_poly.entity_id
_entity_poly.type
_entity_poly.pdbx_seq_one_letter_code
_entity_poly.pdbx_strand_id
1 'polypeptide(L)'
;MKLIMLSVVFEIASEIALAQGAPDPMAQLRACSLLDPAERPACLNKLPQPGKVPAPAAGDAEGWIISETTSPVDYTPIVTATTFAQGNANPALKQLSIHCRGGRTEMVVAGAAVSDSGVDYALSYRLDGGQPVSVAAGRPSFGTGVAFRGDVVGLLLSLPDDGGIAIRLGTRAGAVHDGHFSLVGLKAARDRVAVACKWPRTLARPRSE
;
A
#
# COMPACT_ATOMS: atom_id res chain seq x y z
N MET A 1 -30.03 -12.05 -82.11
CA MET A 1 -29.25 -11.24 -81.15
C MET A 1 -30.16 -10.23 -80.48
N LYS A 2 -30.47 -10.42 -79.19
CA LYS A 2 -30.81 -9.33 -78.25
C LYS A 2 -30.69 -9.89 -76.83
N LEU A 3 -29.58 -9.53 -76.16
CA LEU A 3 -29.35 -9.81 -74.75
C LEU A 3 -30.27 -8.92 -73.91
N ILE A 4 -30.94 -9.52 -72.92
CA ILE A 4 -31.64 -8.78 -71.86
C ILE A 4 -30.68 -8.73 -70.67
N MET A 5 -30.14 -7.55 -70.39
CA MET A 5 -29.33 -7.24 -69.21
C MET A 5 -30.25 -7.12 -67.98
N LEU A 6 -29.98 -7.92 -66.94
CA LEU A 6 -30.55 -7.77 -65.60
C LEU A 6 -29.63 -6.86 -64.78
N SER A 7 -30.13 -5.68 -64.38
CA SER A 7 -29.44 -4.77 -63.46
C SER A 7 -29.94 -5.02 -62.05
N VAL A 8 -29.07 -5.51 -61.15
CA VAL A 8 -29.32 -5.55 -59.70
C VAL A 8 -28.61 -4.35 -59.08
N VAL A 9 -29.37 -3.43 -58.49
CA VAL A 9 -28.82 -2.31 -57.70
C VAL A 9 -28.66 -2.83 -56.27
N PHE A 10 -27.43 -2.85 -55.78
CA PHE A 10 -27.09 -3.20 -54.40
C PHE A 10 -26.73 -1.90 -53.67
N GLU A 11 -27.70 -1.32 -52.96
CA GLU A 11 -27.46 -0.21 -52.03
C GLU A 11 -26.82 -0.77 -50.75
N ILE A 12 -25.50 -0.62 -50.63
CA ILE A 12 -24.78 -0.91 -49.39
C ILE A 12 -24.74 0.38 -48.57
N ALA A 13 -25.75 0.57 -47.74
CA ALA A 13 -25.71 1.58 -46.69
C ALA A 13 -24.73 1.10 -45.60
N SER A 14 -23.45 1.41 -45.78
CA SER A 14 -22.45 1.29 -44.70
C SER A 14 -22.64 2.45 -43.74
N GLU A 15 -23.41 2.25 -42.68
CA GLU A 15 -23.36 3.13 -41.50
C GLU A 15 -21.99 2.97 -40.84
N ILE A 16 -21.08 3.89 -41.16
CA ILE A 16 -19.84 4.05 -40.41
C ILE A 16 -20.19 4.86 -39.16
N ALA A 17 -20.56 4.17 -38.09
CA ALA A 17 -20.62 4.78 -36.76
C ALA A 17 -19.18 5.15 -36.34
N LEU A 18 -18.76 6.38 -36.66
CA LEU A 18 -17.57 6.97 -36.07
C LEU A 18 -17.82 7.10 -34.57
N ALA A 19 -17.20 6.22 -33.79
CA ALA A 19 -17.07 6.40 -32.34
C ALA A 19 -16.38 7.75 -32.10
N GLN A 20 -17.14 8.75 -31.67
CA GLN A 20 -16.56 10.02 -31.25
C GLN A 20 -15.67 9.73 -30.03
N GLY A 21 -14.35 9.80 -30.24
CA GLY A 21 -13.38 9.64 -29.16
C GLY A 21 -13.73 10.59 -28.03
N ALA A 22 -13.90 10.03 -26.82
CA ALA A 22 -14.13 10.83 -25.64
C ALA A 22 -13.03 11.91 -25.54
N PRO A 23 -13.36 13.18 -25.24
CA PRO A 23 -12.37 14.23 -25.13
C PRO A 23 -11.30 13.86 -24.10
N ASP A 24 -10.02 14.01 -24.47
CA ASP A 24 -8.87 13.70 -23.60
C ASP A 24 -9.03 14.42 -22.24
N PRO A 25 -9.20 13.67 -21.14
CA PRO A 25 -9.36 14.25 -19.81
C PRO A 25 -8.22 15.18 -19.42
N MET A 26 -6.99 14.89 -19.91
CA MET A 26 -5.83 15.72 -19.64
C MET A 26 -5.86 17.02 -20.43
N ALA A 27 -6.46 17.04 -21.62
CA ALA A 27 -6.66 18.26 -22.40
C ALA A 27 -7.66 19.20 -21.70
N GLN A 28 -8.73 18.66 -21.12
CA GLN A 28 -9.73 19.44 -20.39
C GLN A 28 -9.18 20.06 -19.09
N LEU A 29 -8.37 19.30 -18.34
CA LEU A 29 -7.68 19.82 -17.15
C LEU A 29 -6.73 20.97 -17.50
N ARG A 30 -5.96 20.84 -18.59
CA ARG A 30 -5.08 21.91 -19.09
C ARG A 30 -5.89 23.14 -19.50
N ALA A 31 -7.01 22.97 -20.19
CA ALA A 31 -7.88 24.07 -20.58
C ALA A 31 -8.39 24.87 -19.36
N CYS A 32 -8.85 24.19 -18.30
CA CYS A 32 -9.28 24.87 -17.07
C CYS A 32 -8.12 25.60 -16.37
N SER A 33 -6.90 25.09 -16.47
CA SER A 33 -5.72 25.71 -15.82
C SER A 33 -5.33 27.07 -16.42
N LEU A 34 -5.68 27.29 -17.69
CA LEU A 34 -5.40 28.54 -18.42
C LEU A 34 -6.40 29.67 -18.10
N LEU A 35 -7.49 29.37 -17.38
CA LEU A 35 -8.47 30.37 -16.98
C LEU A 35 -7.99 31.22 -15.80
N ASP A 36 -8.66 32.37 -15.66
CA ASP A 36 -8.48 33.27 -14.53
C ASP A 36 -8.68 32.54 -13.19
N PRO A 37 -7.93 32.93 -12.13
CA PRO A 37 -7.98 32.26 -10.83
C PRO A 37 -9.39 32.19 -10.21
N ALA A 38 -10.25 33.16 -10.51
CA ALA A 38 -11.63 33.20 -10.03
C ALA A 38 -12.56 32.20 -10.75
N GLU A 39 -12.27 31.85 -12.01
CA GLU A 39 -13.12 31.01 -12.86
C GLU A 39 -12.67 29.55 -12.89
N ARG A 40 -11.38 29.31 -12.63
CA ARG A 40 -10.77 27.98 -12.58
C ARG A 40 -11.53 26.98 -11.70
N PRO A 41 -11.99 27.31 -10.48
CA PRO A 41 -12.70 26.35 -9.64
C PRO A 41 -14.02 25.87 -10.26
N ALA A 42 -14.76 26.77 -10.91
CA ALA A 42 -16.02 26.43 -11.56
C ALA A 42 -15.81 25.54 -12.79
N CYS A 43 -14.71 25.73 -13.54
CA CYS A 43 -14.33 24.86 -14.65
C CYS A 43 -13.97 23.45 -14.16
N LEU A 44 -13.11 23.34 -13.14
CA LEU A 44 -12.69 22.05 -12.58
C LEU A 44 -13.87 21.24 -12.03
N ASN A 45 -14.84 21.89 -11.39
CA ASN A 45 -16.04 21.23 -10.86
C ASN A 45 -16.97 20.66 -11.94
N LYS A 46 -16.88 21.16 -13.19
CA LYS A 46 -17.68 20.67 -14.32
C LYS A 46 -17.03 19.48 -15.04
N LEU A 47 -15.75 19.20 -14.75
CA LEU A 47 -15.08 18.05 -15.34
C LEU A 47 -15.69 16.76 -14.80
N PRO A 48 -15.76 15.70 -15.62
CA PRO A 48 -16.12 14.38 -15.12
C PRO A 48 -15.22 14.06 -13.92
N GLN A 49 -15.82 13.80 -12.76
CA GLN A 49 -15.03 13.39 -11.62
C GLN A 49 -14.23 12.15 -12.02
N PRO A 50 -12.94 12.07 -11.65
CA PRO A 50 -12.20 10.85 -11.86
C PRO A 50 -13.03 9.73 -11.24
N GLY A 51 -13.45 8.78 -12.08
CA GLY A 51 -14.15 7.60 -11.62
C GLY A 51 -13.34 7.05 -10.45
N LYS A 52 -14.01 6.78 -9.33
CA LYS A 52 -13.41 6.28 -8.08
C LYS A 52 -12.22 5.40 -8.45
N VAL A 53 -10.99 5.91 -8.21
CA VAL A 53 -9.76 5.19 -8.54
C VAL A 53 -9.98 3.78 -8.00
N PRO A 54 -9.97 2.72 -8.85
CA PRO A 54 -10.08 1.38 -8.35
C PRO A 54 -9.04 1.28 -7.25
N ALA A 55 -9.46 0.93 -6.03
CA ALA A 55 -8.52 0.62 -4.97
C ALA A 55 -7.46 -0.29 -5.61
N PRO A 56 -6.16 0.00 -5.46
CA PRO A 56 -5.11 -0.80 -6.08
C PRO A 56 -5.48 -2.25 -5.82
N ALA A 57 -5.63 -3.04 -6.90
CA ALA A 57 -6.08 -4.41 -6.80
C ALA A 57 -5.32 -5.03 -5.63
N ALA A 58 -6.03 -5.38 -4.57
CA ALA A 58 -5.43 -5.94 -3.37
C ALA A 58 -4.73 -7.20 -3.86
N GLY A 59 -3.42 -7.11 -4.06
CA GLY A 59 -2.66 -8.16 -4.70
C GLY A 59 -2.68 -9.35 -3.76
N ASP A 60 -3.50 -10.34 -4.06
CA ASP A 60 -3.57 -11.75 -3.64
C ASP A 60 -3.30 -12.13 -2.17
N ALA A 61 -3.02 -11.16 -1.29
CA ALA A 61 -2.73 -11.32 0.11
C ALA A 61 -3.99 -10.92 0.89
N GLU A 62 -4.84 -11.90 1.15
CA GLU A 62 -6.00 -11.73 2.03
C GLU A 62 -5.56 -11.05 3.33
N GLY A 63 -6.05 -9.83 3.60
CA GLY A 63 -5.73 -9.07 4.83
C GLY A 63 -4.52 -8.14 4.77
N TRP A 64 -3.72 -8.14 3.69
CA TRP A 64 -2.61 -7.20 3.47
C TRP A 64 -2.75 -6.46 2.15
N ILE A 65 -2.60 -5.14 2.19
CA ILE A 65 -2.51 -4.31 1.00
C ILE A 65 -1.03 -4.19 0.62
N ILE A 66 -0.67 -4.72 -0.54
CA ILE A 66 0.70 -4.65 -1.08
C ILE A 66 0.74 -3.59 -2.19
N SER A 67 1.57 -2.58 -2.01
CA SER A 67 1.87 -1.54 -3.00
C SER A 67 3.32 -1.70 -3.47
N GLU A 68 3.49 -1.93 -4.76
CA GLU A 68 4.79 -2.05 -5.41
C GLU A 68 5.01 -0.84 -6.33
N THR A 69 6.10 -0.13 -6.10
CA THR A 69 6.49 1.06 -6.86
C THR A 69 8.01 1.04 -7.07
N THR A 70 8.52 1.98 -7.86
CA THR A 70 9.96 2.17 -8.04
C THR A 70 10.32 3.61 -7.70
N SER A 71 11.44 3.79 -7.02
CA SER A 71 12.00 5.11 -6.73
C SER A 71 12.24 5.89 -8.02
N PRO A 72 11.77 7.15 -8.14
CA PRO A 72 11.95 7.95 -9.35
C PRO A 72 13.39 8.44 -9.54
N VAL A 73 14.25 8.34 -8.53
CA VAL A 73 15.62 8.86 -8.56
C VAL A 73 16.62 7.81 -9.03
N ASP A 74 16.51 6.60 -8.50
CA ASP A 74 17.48 5.51 -8.69
C ASP A 74 16.84 4.21 -9.20
N TYR A 75 15.55 4.24 -9.53
CA TYR A 75 14.77 3.10 -10.03
C TYR A 75 14.81 1.87 -9.11
N THR A 76 15.18 2.05 -7.84
CA THR A 76 15.17 0.95 -6.87
C THR A 76 13.74 0.55 -6.52
N PRO A 77 13.45 -0.76 -6.33
CA PRO A 77 12.13 -1.21 -5.90
C PRO A 77 11.75 -0.62 -4.54
N ILE A 78 10.47 -0.23 -4.42
CA ILE A 78 9.83 0.19 -3.19
C ILE A 78 8.58 -0.67 -3.01
N VAL A 79 8.55 -1.47 -1.95
CA VAL A 79 7.38 -2.29 -1.61
C VAL A 79 6.86 -1.88 -0.25
N THR A 80 5.56 -1.70 -0.13
CA THR A 80 4.87 -1.49 1.14
C THR A 80 3.75 -2.50 1.27
N ALA A 81 3.85 -3.36 2.27
CA ALA A 81 2.76 -4.25 2.67
C ALA A 81 2.14 -3.69 3.95
N THR A 82 0.83 -3.51 3.98
CA THR A 82 0.12 -2.89 5.10
C THR A 82 -1.07 -3.73 5.52
N THR A 83 -1.23 -3.92 6.83
CA THR A 83 -2.47 -4.39 7.44
C THR A 83 -2.99 -3.38 8.45
N PHE A 84 -4.28 -3.45 8.76
CA PHE A 84 -4.96 -2.52 9.66
C PHE A 84 -5.36 -3.21 10.96
N ALA A 85 -5.42 -2.41 12.02
CA ALA A 85 -5.81 -2.90 13.34
C ALA A 85 -7.25 -3.42 13.32
N GLN A 86 -7.46 -4.57 13.94
CA GLN A 86 -8.76 -5.15 14.22
C GLN A 86 -9.30 -4.65 15.57
N GLY A 87 -10.62 -4.61 15.70
CA GLY A 87 -11.29 -4.19 16.94
C GLY A 87 -12.06 -2.89 16.81
N ASN A 88 -12.44 -2.33 17.95
CA ASN A 88 -13.41 -1.23 18.09
C ASN A 88 -13.02 0.06 17.37
N ALA A 89 -14.02 0.93 17.19
CA ALA A 89 -13.91 2.19 16.47
C ALA A 89 -12.74 3.04 17.01
N ASN A 90 -11.73 3.23 16.16
CA ASN A 90 -10.60 4.14 16.34
C ASN A 90 -9.48 3.65 17.29
N PRO A 91 -8.78 2.55 16.97
CA PRO A 91 -7.66 2.08 17.77
C PRO A 91 -6.51 3.09 17.78
N ALA A 92 -5.80 3.19 18.91
CA ALA A 92 -4.69 4.13 19.11
C ALA A 92 -3.56 3.89 18.09
N LEU A 93 -3.29 2.61 17.83
CA LEU A 93 -2.46 2.10 16.74
C LEU A 93 -3.39 1.59 15.64
N LYS A 94 -3.25 2.11 14.43
CA LYS A 94 -4.19 1.85 13.32
C LYS A 94 -3.62 0.94 12.25
N GLN A 95 -2.32 1.00 12.02
CA GLN A 95 -1.69 0.43 10.84
C GLN A 95 -0.39 -0.26 11.24
N LEU A 96 -0.19 -1.45 10.70
CA LEU A 96 1.07 -2.17 10.75
C LEU A 96 1.58 -2.33 9.33
N SER A 97 2.78 -1.83 9.07
CA SER A 97 3.37 -1.82 7.74
C SER A 97 4.73 -2.49 7.73
N ILE A 98 5.00 -3.20 6.65
CA ILE A 98 6.32 -3.70 6.30
C ILE A 98 6.73 -2.95 5.04
N HIS A 99 7.91 -2.36 5.09
CA HIS A 99 8.42 -1.57 4.00
C HIS A 99 9.75 -2.11 3.52
N CYS A 100 9.94 -2.06 2.21
CA CYS A 100 11.20 -2.24 1.53
C CYS A 100 11.53 -0.97 0.74
N ARG A 101 12.67 -0.35 1.01
CA ARG A 101 13.18 0.77 0.21
C ARG A 101 14.70 0.74 0.15
N GLY A 102 15.26 0.73 -1.05
CA GLY A 102 16.73 0.71 -1.24
C GLY A 102 17.39 -0.50 -0.57
N GLY A 103 16.71 -1.66 -0.56
CA GLY A 103 17.19 -2.88 0.12
C GLY A 103 17.04 -2.88 1.65
N ARG A 104 16.58 -1.78 2.25
CA ARG A 104 16.29 -1.70 3.69
C ARG A 104 14.87 -2.16 3.97
N THR A 105 14.74 -3.09 4.91
CA THR A 105 13.45 -3.50 5.46
C THR A 105 13.19 -2.81 6.79
N GLU A 106 11.98 -2.28 6.94
CA GLU A 106 11.47 -1.75 8.20
C GLU A 106 10.06 -2.28 8.47
N MET A 107 9.75 -2.54 9.73
CA MET A 107 8.40 -2.85 10.20
C MET A 107 7.97 -1.72 11.13
N VAL A 108 6.81 -1.12 10.86
CA VAL A 108 6.39 0.15 11.46
C VAL A 108 4.94 0.05 11.91
N VAL A 109 4.67 0.47 13.13
CA VAL A 109 3.31 0.69 13.62
C VAL A 109 2.97 2.18 13.61
N ALA A 110 1.83 2.53 13.03
CA ALA A 110 1.38 3.91 12.88
C ALA A 110 -0.05 4.07 13.42
N GLY A 111 -0.40 5.29 13.83
CA GLY A 111 -1.68 5.63 14.44
C GLY A 111 -1.66 7.02 15.06
N ALA A 112 -2.82 7.49 15.52
CA ALA A 112 -2.94 8.83 16.09
C ALA A 112 -2.06 9.02 17.34
N ALA A 113 -1.86 7.94 18.11
CA ALA A 113 -1.08 7.94 19.34
C ALA A 113 0.44 8.01 19.14
N VAL A 114 0.91 7.85 17.91
CA VAL A 114 2.34 7.85 17.54
C VAL A 114 2.66 8.91 16.49
N SER A 115 1.82 9.95 16.44
CA SER A 115 2.01 11.10 15.55
C SER A 115 3.16 12.02 16.02
N ASP A 116 3.50 11.98 17.31
CA ASP A 116 4.64 12.71 17.86
C ASP A 116 5.94 11.89 17.74
N SER A 117 6.79 12.29 16.80
CA SER A 117 8.10 11.66 16.59
C SER A 117 9.10 11.89 17.74
N GLY A 118 8.82 12.80 18.68
CA GLY A 118 9.69 13.17 19.80
C GLY A 118 9.77 12.16 20.95
N VAL A 119 8.84 11.21 21.00
CA VAL A 119 8.65 10.32 22.16
C VAL A 119 9.41 9.01 22.00
N ASP A 120 10.14 8.62 23.05
CA ASP A 120 10.70 7.27 23.16
C ASP A 120 9.62 6.29 23.60
N TYR A 121 9.42 5.25 22.80
CA TYR A 121 8.46 4.19 23.09
C TYR A 121 9.18 2.90 23.51
N ALA A 122 8.67 2.27 24.56
CA ALA A 122 8.93 0.87 24.85
C ALA A 122 7.96 0.01 24.02
N LEU A 123 8.48 -0.86 23.16
CA LEU A 123 7.68 -1.71 22.27
C LEU A 123 7.71 -3.16 22.77
N SER A 124 6.53 -3.76 22.86
CA SER A 124 6.39 -5.21 23.03
C SER A 124 5.30 -5.75 22.12
N TYR A 125 5.39 -7.02 21.74
CA TYR A 125 4.34 -7.70 20.99
C TYR A 125 4.01 -9.07 21.57
N ARG A 126 2.83 -9.59 21.25
CA ARG A 126 2.36 -10.93 21.61
C ARG A 126 1.74 -11.59 20.40
N LEU A 127 2.00 -12.87 20.19
CA LEU A 127 1.36 -13.68 19.16
C LEU A 127 0.25 -14.51 19.80
N ASP A 128 -0.96 -14.45 19.26
CA ASP A 128 -2.13 -15.26 19.68
C ASP A 128 -2.37 -15.29 21.20
N GLY A 129 -2.13 -14.16 21.87
CA GLY A 129 -2.29 -14.06 23.33
C GLY A 129 -1.18 -14.72 24.17
N GLY A 130 -0.09 -15.16 23.56
CA GLY A 130 1.11 -15.68 24.23
C GLY A 130 1.85 -14.65 25.09
N GLN A 131 3.06 -15.01 25.52
CA GLN A 131 3.89 -14.13 26.35
C GLN A 131 4.37 -12.89 25.59
N PRO A 132 4.40 -11.70 26.22
CA PRO A 132 4.95 -10.51 25.60
C PRO A 132 6.45 -10.64 25.34
N VAL A 133 6.87 -10.26 24.13
CA VAL A 133 8.27 -10.16 23.73
C VAL A 133 8.60 -8.67 23.56
N SER A 134 9.56 -8.19 24.36
CA SER A 134 10.08 -6.84 24.25
C SER A 134 11.08 -6.74 23.11
N VAL A 135 10.98 -5.67 22.33
CA VAL A 135 11.92 -5.36 21.25
C VAL A 135 12.26 -3.88 21.26
N ALA A 136 13.40 -3.54 20.69
CA ALA A 136 13.80 -2.14 20.58
C ALA A 136 12.84 -1.40 19.65
N ALA A 137 12.43 -0.20 20.05
CA ALA A 137 11.64 0.71 19.23
C ALA A 137 12.50 1.90 18.80
N GLY A 138 12.10 2.55 17.70
CA GLY A 138 12.74 3.80 17.28
C GLY A 138 11.96 4.48 16.17
N ARG A 139 12.51 5.57 15.64
CA ARG A 139 11.92 6.27 14.50
C ARG A 139 12.06 5.45 13.22
N PRO A 140 11.07 5.39 12.33
CA PRO A 140 11.27 4.80 11.00
C PRO A 140 12.22 5.68 10.18
N SER A 141 12.89 5.08 9.19
CA SER A 141 13.77 5.82 8.28
C SER A 141 12.97 6.66 7.27
N PHE A 142 11.68 6.37 7.11
CA PHE A 142 10.74 7.12 6.28
C PHE A 142 9.31 7.02 6.83
N GLY A 143 8.51 8.05 6.59
CA GLY A 143 7.14 8.12 7.09
C GLY A 143 7.06 8.46 8.58
N THR A 144 5.91 8.14 9.18
CA THR A 144 5.59 8.42 10.59
C THR A 144 5.27 7.12 11.32
N GLY A 145 5.30 7.17 12.66
CA GLY A 145 5.04 6.03 13.54
C GLY A 145 6.27 5.54 14.28
N VAL A 146 6.20 4.30 14.76
CA VAL A 146 7.25 3.65 15.55
C VAL A 146 7.74 2.41 14.83
N ALA A 147 9.03 2.35 14.55
CA ALA A 147 9.68 1.22 13.91
C ALA A 147 10.18 0.20 14.93
N PHE A 148 10.01 -1.08 14.60
CA PHE A 148 10.74 -2.17 15.22
C PHE A 148 12.23 -2.03 14.86
N ARG A 149 13.11 -2.16 15.84
CA ARG A 149 14.57 -2.08 15.67
C ARG A 149 15.24 -3.41 15.99
N GLY A 150 16.45 -3.60 15.48
CA GLY A 150 17.21 -4.86 15.56
C GLY A 150 17.12 -5.65 14.25
N ASP A 151 17.12 -6.98 14.35
CA ASP A 151 16.95 -7.87 13.20
C ASP A 151 15.47 -7.98 12.80
N VAL A 152 15.00 -6.98 12.04
CA VAL A 152 13.61 -6.94 11.56
C VAL A 152 13.32 -8.06 10.58
N VAL A 153 14.30 -8.49 9.77
CA VAL A 153 14.12 -9.58 8.81
C VAL A 153 13.95 -10.91 9.54
N GLY A 154 14.82 -11.19 10.52
CA GLY A 154 14.70 -12.37 11.38
C GLY A 154 13.38 -12.39 12.17
N LEU A 155 12.94 -11.23 12.68
CA LEU A 155 11.63 -11.10 13.32
C LEU A 155 10.49 -11.43 12.34
N LEU A 156 10.46 -10.84 11.16
CA LEU A 156 9.40 -11.11 10.17
C LEU A 156 9.35 -12.57 9.75
N LEU A 157 10.52 -13.23 9.64
CA LEU A 157 10.62 -14.66 9.32
C LEU A 157 10.22 -15.58 10.47
N SER A 158 10.24 -15.11 11.73
CA SER A 158 9.79 -15.89 12.89
C SER A 158 8.29 -15.75 13.17
N LEU A 159 7.63 -14.75 12.60
CA LEU A 159 6.17 -14.59 12.71
C LEU A 159 5.44 -15.74 11.98
N PRO A 160 4.30 -16.21 12.52
CA PRO A 160 3.46 -17.19 11.85
C PRO A 160 2.83 -16.64 10.56
N ASP A 161 2.43 -17.53 9.66
CA ASP A 161 1.81 -17.17 8.38
C ASP A 161 0.35 -16.68 8.55
N ASP A 162 -0.27 -16.97 9.70
CA ASP A 162 -1.63 -16.62 10.11
C ASP A 162 -1.69 -16.28 11.62
N GLY A 163 -2.90 -16.08 12.16
CA GLY A 163 -3.13 -15.69 13.55
C GLY A 163 -3.15 -14.18 13.77
N GLY A 164 -2.84 -13.74 14.98
CA GLY A 164 -2.89 -12.34 15.39
C GLY A 164 -1.63 -11.89 16.14
N ILE A 165 -1.23 -10.64 15.89
CA ILE A 165 -0.19 -9.95 16.65
C ILE A 165 -0.81 -8.78 17.42
N ALA A 166 -0.65 -8.80 18.74
CA ALA A 166 -0.96 -7.66 19.61
C ALA A 166 0.31 -6.86 19.85
N ILE A 167 0.31 -5.57 19.54
CA ILE A 167 1.43 -4.65 19.75
C ILE A 167 1.04 -3.68 20.85
N ARG A 168 1.96 -3.49 21.79
CA ARG A 168 1.85 -2.55 22.91
C ARG A 168 3.01 -1.57 22.89
N LEU A 169 2.68 -0.28 22.93
CA LEU A 169 3.62 0.82 23.09
C LEU A 169 3.40 1.48 24.44
N GLY A 170 4.48 1.64 25.21
CA GLY A 170 4.50 2.43 26.44
C GLY A 170 5.39 3.66 26.28
N THR A 171 4.99 4.81 26.84
CA THR A 171 5.85 6.00 26.94
C THR A 171 6.46 6.11 28.33
N ARG A 172 7.54 6.89 28.47
CA ARG A 172 8.13 7.18 29.79
C ARG A 172 7.16 7.88 30.75
N ALA A 173 6.19 8.61 30.22
CA ALA A 173 5.13 9.28 30.99
C ALA A 173 4.00 8.32 31.43
N GLY A 174 4.10 7.03 31.10
CA GLY A 174 3.12 6.01 31.50
C GLY A 174 1.92 5.86 30.56
N ALA A 175 1.86 6.60 29.45
CA ALA A 175 0.83 6.39 28.44
C ALA A 175 1.06 5.04 27.74
N VAL A 176 -0.03 4.29 27.52
CA VAL A 176 0.00 2.99 26.88
C VAL A 176 -0.96 2.98 25.70
N HIS A 177 -0.49 2.46 24.58
CA HIS A 177 -1.23 2.35 23.33
C HIS A 177 -1.11 0.92 22.79
N ASP A 178 -2.24 0.32 22.48
CA ASP A 178 -2.30 -1.04 21.98
C ASP A 178 -2.97 -1.10 20.60
N GLY A 179 -2.63 -2.12 19.83
CA GLY A 179 -3.25 -2.47 18.56
C GLY A 179 -3.15 -3.96 18.29
N HIS A 180 -4.21 -4.54 17.75
CA HIS A 180 -4.25 -5.95 17.36
C HIS A 180 -4.34 -6.03 15.85
N PHE A 181 -3.49 -6.83 15.21
CA PHE A 181 -3.42 -6.95 13.76
C PHE A 181 -3.50 -8.43 13.37
N SER A 182 -4.20 -8.72 12.27
CA SER A 182 -4.17 -10.06 11.70
C SER A 182 -2.89 -10.29 10.93
N LEU A 183 -2.36 -11.51 11.06
CA LEU A 183 -1.24 -12.01 10.29
C LEU A 183 -1.70 -12.84 9.09
N VAL A 184 -3.01 -13.08 8.91
CA VAL A 184 -3.54 -13.70 7.68
C VAL A 184 -3.01 -12.92 6.47
N GLY A 185 -2.42 -13.64 5.50
CA GLY A 185 -1.80 -13.04 4.31
C GLY A 185 -0.36 -12.55 4.50
N LEU A 186 0.22 -12.62 5.71
CA LEU A 186 1.59 -12.17 5.99
C LEU A 186 2.62 -12.92 5.15
N LYS A 187 2.39 -14.20 4.84
CA LYS A 187 3.27 -14.97 3.94
C LYS A 187 3.47 -14.26 2.60
N ALA A 188 2.38 -13.92 1.91
CA ALA A 188 2.44 -13.26 0.61
C ALA A 188 3.10 -11.88 0.72
N ALA A 189 2.79 -11.12 1.78
CA ALA A 189 3.46 -9.85 2.07
C ALA A 189 4.98 -10.01 2.25
N ARG A 190 5.43 -10.98 3.05
CA ARG A 190 6.85 -11.28 3.26
C ARG A 190 7.53 -11.70 1.98
N ASP A 191 6.92 -12.56 1.18
CA ASP A 191 7.51 -13.03 -0.08
C ASP A 191 7.74 -11.86 -1.05
N ARG A 192 6.78 -10.94 -1.18
CA ARG A 192 6.93 -9.73 -2.01
C ARG A 192 8.02 -8.81 -1.50
N VAL A 193 8.05 -8.54 -0.19
CA VAL A 193 9.08 -7.70 0.44
C VAL A 193 10.46 -8.35 0.32
N ALA A 194 10.57 -9.66 0.53
CA ALA A 194 11.81 -10.42 0.48
C ALA A 194 12.44 -10.38 -0.92
N VAL A 195 11.63 -10.48 -1.97
CA VAL A 195 12.11 -10.34 -3.36
C VAL A 195 12.65 -8.93 -3.60
N ALA A 196 11.88 -7.89 -3.24
CA ALA A 196 12.27 -6.49 -3.47
C ALA A 196 13.52 -6.08 -2.67
N CYS A 197 13.62 -6.53 -1.41
CA CYS A 197 14.72 -6.21 -0.52
C CYS A 197 15.87 -7.22 -0.56
N LYS A 198 15.79 -8.23 -1.42
CA LYS A 198 16.81 -9.27 -1.59
C LYS A 198 17.18 -9.95 -0.26
N TRP A 199 16.18 -10.35 0.52
CA TRP A 199 16.42 -11.06 1.78
C TRP A 199 17.22 -12.34 1.54
N PRO A 200 18.11 -12.72 2.46
CA PRO A 200 18.83 -13.98 2.36
C PRO A 200 17.83 -15.14 2.42
N ARG A 201 17.85 -16.02 1.40
CA ARG A 201 16.96 -17.19 1.30
C ARG A 201 17.20 -18.26 2.37
N THR A 202 18.30 -18.13 3.09
CA THR A 202 18.67 -18.95 4.24
C THR A 202 19.08 -18.01 5.36
N LEU A 203 18.30 -17.94 6.43
CA LEU A 203 18.80 -17.45 7.70
C LEU A 203 20.04 -18.29 8.03
N ALA A 204 21.22 -17.67 8.06
CA ALA A 204 22.43 -18.38 8.44
C ALA A 204 22.19 -18.96 9.85
N ARG A 205 22.18 -20.30 9.95
CA ARG A 205 22.10 -20.98 11.24
C ARG A 205 23.27 -20.43 12.10
N PRO A 206 23.04 -20.01 13.36
CA PRO A 206 24.12 -19.57 14.20
C PRO A 206 25.16 -20.68 14.28
N ARG A 207 26.42 -20.35 13.98
CA ARG A 207 27.55 -21.26 14.17
C ARG A 207 27.68 -21.44 15.68
N SER A 208 27.23 -22.59 16.18
CA SER A 208 27.54 -23.04 17.53
C SER A 208 29.04 -23.27 17.61
N GLU A 209 29.71 -22.46 18.42
CA GLU A 209 31.08 -22.67 18.89
C GLU A 209 31.03 -23.45 20.21
#